data_AF-A0A7C3RX86-F1
#
_entry.id   AF-A0A7C3RX86-F1
#
_cell.length_a   1.000
_cell.length_b   1.000
_cell.length_c   1.000
_cell.angle_alpha   90.00
_cell.angle_beta   90.00
_cell.angle_gamma   90.00
#
_symmetry.space_group_name_H-M   'P 1'
#
loop_
_entity.id
_entity.type
_entity.pdbx_description
1 polymer ?
#
loop_
_entity_poly.entity_id
_entity_poly.type
_entity_poly.pdbx_seq_one_letter_code
_entity_poly.pdbx_strand_id
1 'polypeptide(L)'
;MGRLAVFGAGAARLHEEVIPITAIWTESERDHKALRPLGESGEEKTLNQLEDALRDAREASGAAVARIQALVAKDIADLVPALEKIASQRLTTVTAQLQKRGEEEARSLSDLLEQQRSRIAKAAKEFDPNQLTLDLVPEERREREADRRHWEGRLTRLERELRDEPKRLRNSYEVRAHRLEPVGLVYLWPVSG
;
A
#
# COMPACT_ATOMS: atom_id res chain seq x y z
N MET A 1 0.35 -6.99 -19.20
CA MET A 1 0.60 -6.30 -17.92
C MET A 1 -0.70 -5.74 -17.39
N GLY A 2 -1.06 -6.09 -16.14
CA GLY A 2 -2.17 -5.47 -15.42
C GLY A 2 -1.67 -4.64 -14.24
N ARG A 3 -2.44 -3.66 -13.80
CA ARG A 3 -2.15 -2.85 -12.62
C ARG A 3 -3.24 -3.06 -11.59
N LEU A 4 -2.85 -3.47 -10.38
CA LEU A 4 -3.73 -3.56 -9.23
C LEU A 4 -3.46 -2.36 -8.32
N ALA A 5 -4.48 -1.54 -8.09
CA ALA A 5 -4.44 -0.44 -7.13
C ALA A 5 -5.46 -0.69 -6.01
N VAL A 6 -5.03 -0.51 -4.77
CA VAL A 6 -5.82 -0.76 -3.56
C VAL A 6 -5.98 0.55 -2.78
N PHE A 7 -7.22 0.84 -2.38
CA PHE A 7 -7.60 2.10 -1.78
C PHE A 7 -8.27 1.92 -0.42
N GLY A 8 -7.96 2.82 0.51
CA GLY A 8 -8.54 2.89 1.84
C GLY A 8 -9.52 4.03 2.00
N ALA A 9 -9.78 4.43 3.26
CA ALA A 9 -10.66 5.54 3.59
C ALA A 9 -10.21 6.84 2.91
N GLY A 10 -11.17 7.63 2.41
CA GLY A 10 -10.88 8.89 1.72
C GLY A 10 -10.12 8.75 0.40
N ALA A 11 -10.18 7.57 -0.25
CA ALA A 11 -9.45 7.24 -1.47
C ALA A 11 -7.91 7.27 -1.31
N ALA A 12 -7.41 7.11 -0.08
CA ALA A 12 -5.99 6.95 0.17
C ALA A 12 -5.45 5.71 -0.55
N ARG A 13 -4.36 5.84 -1.31
CA ARG A 13 -3.72 4.71 -1.98
C ARG A 13 -2.91 3.92 -0.96
N LEU A 14 -3.32 2.68 -0.70
CA LEU A 14 -2.69 1.79 0.28
C LEU A 14 -1.62 0.90 -0.36
N HIS A 15 -1.86 0.47 -1.59
CA HIS A 15 -0.96 -0.41 -2.32
C HIS A 15 -1.18 -0.27 -3.82
N GLU A 16 -0.12 -0.44 -4.59
CA GLU A 16 -0.18 -0.48 -6.05
C GLU A 16 0.92 -1.41 -6.56
N GLU A 17 0.56 -2.30 -7.48
CA GLU A 17 1.52 -3.19 -8.12
C GLU A 17 1.16 -3.42 -9.58
N VAL A 18 2.18 -3.79 -10.37
CA VAL A 18 2.03 -4.26 -11.73
C VAL A 18 2.13 -5.78 -11.72
N ILE A 19 1.11 -6.44 -12.25
CA ILE A 19 1.02 -7.89 -12.38
C ILE A 19 1.40 -8.26 -13.82
N PRO A 20 2.58 -8.85 -14.03
CA PRO A 20 2.93 -9.46 -15.30
C PRO A 20 2.08 -10.71 -15.55
N ILE A 21 1.85 -10.99 -16.83
CA ILE A 21 1.32 -12.27 -17.32
C ILE A 21 2.01 -12.51 -18.64
N THR A 22 2.59 -13.70 -18.76
CA THR A 22 3.37 -14.09 -19.93
C THR A 22 2.73 -15.32 -20.58
N ALA A 23 2.68 -15.32 -21.91
CA ALA A 23 2.17 -16.42 -22.70
C ALA A 23 3.08 -16.64 -23.91
N ILE A 24 3.18 -17.89 -24.38
CA ILE A 24 3.76 -18.14 -25.70
C ILE A 24 2.79 -17.60 -26.74
N TRP A 25 3.31 -16.79 -27.66
CA TRP A 25 2.54 -16.15 -28.71
C TRP A 25 3.15 -16.47 -30.07
N THR A 26 2.31 -16.90 -31.01
CA THR A 26 2.67 -17.13 -32.42
C THR A 26 1.50 -16.69 -33.29
N GLU A 27 1.77 -15.88 -34.31
CA GLU A 27 0.74 -15.30 -35.18
C GLU A 27 -0.14 -16.40 -35.83
N SER A 28 0.48 -17.47 -36.33
CA SER A 28 -0.19 -18.57 -37.02
C SER A 28 -1.17 -19.38 -36.15
N GLU A 29 -0.98 -19.41 -34.83
CA GLU A 29 -1.86 -20.15 -33.92
C GLU A 29 -3.07 -19.33 -33.46
N ARG A 30 -3.06 -18.00 -33.66
CA ARG A 30 -4.06 -17.12 -33.04
C ARG A 30 -5.47 -17.35 -33.53
N ASP A 31 -5.66 -17.82 -34.75
CA ASP A 31 -7.01 -18.12 -35.25
C ASP A 31 -7.64 -19.34 -34.58
N HIS A 32 -6.83 -20.27 -34.06
CA HIS A 32 -7.29 -21.58 -33.59
C HIS A 32 -7.01 -21.86 -32.11
N LYS A 33 -6.19 -21.04 -31.45
CA LYS A 33 -5.72 -21.31 -30.08
C LYS A 33 -5.67 -20.03 -29.25
N ALA A 34 -6.35 -20.06 -28.10
CA ALA A 34 -6.33 -19.01 -27.09
C ALA A 34 -4.97 -18.95 -26.37
N LEU A 35 -4.56 -17.76 -25.92
CA LEU A 35 -3.34 -17.59 -25.13
C LEU A 35 -3.48 -18.29 -23.77
N ARG A 36 -2.41 -18.96 -23.35
CA ARG A 36 -2.34 -19.64 -22.05
C ARG A 36 -1.16 -19.07 -21.25
N PRO A 37 -1.39 -18.60 -20.01
CA PRO A 37 -0.32 -18.14 -19.14
C PRO A 37 0.71 -19.24 -18.85
N LEU A 38 1.99 -18.86 -18.80
CA LEU A 38 3.11 -19.78 -18.57
C LEU A 38 3.37 -20.12 -17.09
N GLY A 39 2.61 -19.53 -16.17
CA GLY A 39 2.83 -19.65 -14.73
C GLY A 39 4.13 -18.96 -14.27
N GLU A 40 4.43 -19.03 -12.98
CA GLU A 40 5.48 -18.22 -12.33
C GLU A 40 6.89 -18.45 -12.89
N SER A 41 7.33 -19.71 -13.06
CA SER A 41 8.66 -19.99 -13.62
C SER A 41 8.79 -19.59 -15.10
N GLY A 42 7.71 -19.70 -15.87
CA GLY A 42 7.71 -19.25 -17.26
C GLY A 42 7.68 -17.73 -17.38
N GLU A 43 7.02 -17.07 -16.45
CA GLU A 43 6.98 -15.61 -16.32
C GLU A 43 8.35 -15.03 -16.04
N GLU A 44 9.05 -15.55 -15.03
CA GLU A 44 10.41 -15.10 -14.68
C GLU A 44 11.36 -15.19 -15.89
N LYS A 45 11.35 -16.34 -16.59
CA LYS A 45 12.18 -16.52 -17.80
C LYS A 45 11.81 -15.55 -18.92
N THR A 46 10.52 -15.30 -19.12
CA THR A 46 10.05 -14.40 -20.18
C THR A 46 10.38 -12.94 -19.85
N LEU A 47 10.31 -12.54 -18.58
CA LEU A 47 10.71 -11.21 -18.15
C LEU A 47 12.21 -10.98 -18.31
N ASN A 48 13.04 -11.98 -18.00
CA ASN A 48 14.49 -11.91 -18.26
C ASN A 48 14.78 -11.78 -19.77
N GLN A 49 14.09 -12.57 -20.60
CA GLN A 49 14.20 -12.45 -22.06
C GLN A 49 13.75 -11.07 -22.57
N LEU A 50 12.71 -10.49 -21.99
CA LEU A 50 12.26 -9.14 -22.31
C LEU A 50 13.32 -8.10 -21.93
N GLU A 51 13.89 -8.19 -20.72
CA GLU A 51 14.94 -7.28 -20.28
C GLU A 51 16.16 -7.34 -21.21
N ASP A 52 16.58 -8.55 -21.59
CA ASP A 52 17.69 -8.74 -22.54
C ASP A 52 17.34 -8.17 -23.92
N ALA A 53 16.14 -8.43 -24.43
CA ALA A 53 15.69 -7.92 -25.73
C ALA A 53 15.60 -6.39 -25.78
N LEU A 54 15.28 -5.73 -24.66
CA LEU A 54 15.20 -4.27 -24.58
C LEU A 54 16.57 -3.58 -24.75
N ARG A 55 17.69 -4.29 -24.54
CA ARG A 55 19.05 -3.72 -24.68
C ARG A 55 19.38 -3.34 -26.12
N ASP A 56 18.97 -4.18 -27.07
CA ASP A 56 19.23 -4.02 -28.51
C ASP A 56 17.93 -3.87 -29.31
N ALA A 57 16.84 -3.47 -28.65
CA ALA A 57 15.53 -3.37 -29.25
C ALA A 57 15.52 -2.40 -30.44
N ARG A 58 14.88 -2.83 -31.52
CA ARG A 58 14.61 -2.02 -32.71
C ARG A 58 13.12 -1.86 -32.88
N GLU A 59 12.72 -0.76 -33.51
CA GLU A 59 11.32 -0.59 -33.89
C GLU A 59 10.88 -1.71 -34.82
N ALA A 60 9.74 -2.33 -34.50
CA ALA A 60 9.13 -3.32 -35.37
C ALA A 60 8.66 -2.66 -36.66
N SER A 61 8.68 -3.40 -37.78
CA SER A 61 8.17 -2.89 -39.05
C SER A 61 6.69 -2.51 -38.93
N GLY A 62 6.27 -1.44 -39.63
CA GLY A 62 4.87 -1.00 -39.61
C GLY A 62 3.88 -2.10 -40.06
N ALA A 63 4.30 -2.98 -40.95
CA ALA A 63 3.51 -4.13 -41.38
C ALA A 63 3.28 -5.15 -40.25
N ALA A 64 4.32 -5.45 -39.44
CA ALA A 64 4.17 -6.34 -38.29
C ALA A 64 3.28 -5.71 -37.20
N VAL A 65 3.47 -4.41 -36.93
CA VAL A 65 2.65 -3.66 -35.97
C VAL A 65 1.17 -3.70 -36.37
N ALA A 66 0.84 -3.41 -37.63
CA ALA A 66 -0.55 -3.41 -38.09
C ALA A 66 -1.23 -4.79 -37.96
N ARG A 67 -0.51 -5.89 -38.23
CA ARG A 67 -1.04 -7.25 -38.06
C ARG A 67 -1.31 -7.58 -36.60
N ILE A 68 -0.36 -7.28 -35.71
CA ILE A 68 -0.50 -7.54 -34.27
C ILE A 68 -1.61 -6.69 -33.67
N GLN A 69 -1.74 -5.41 -34.07
CA GLN A 69 -2.80 -4.51 -33.59
C GLN A 69 -4.20 -5.08 -33.78
N ALA A 70 -4.46 -5.81 -34.87
CA ALA A 70 -5.75 -6.47 -35.11
C ALA A 70 -6.06 -7.58 -34.09
N LEU A 71 -5.04 -8.16 -33.44
CA LEU A 71 -5.15 -9.27 -32.50
C LEU A 71 -5.17 -8.83 -31.03
N VAL A 72 -4.74 -7.60 -30.73
CA VAL A 72 -4.62 -7.06 -29.36
C VAL A 72 -5.88 -7.27 -28.52
N ALA A 73 -7.06 -6.94 -29.06
CA ALA A 73 -8.31 -7.09 -28.31
C ALA A 73 -8.59 -8.55 -27.91
N LYS A 74 -8.28 -9.50 -28.81
CA LYS A 74 -8.42 -10.94 -28.57
C LYS A 74 -7.38 -11.43 -27.56
N ASP A 75 -6.14 -10.97 -27.68
CA ASP A 75 -5.05 -11.33 -26.78
C ASP A 75 -5.31 -10.85 -25.34
N ILE A 76 -5.86 -9.62 -25.19
CA ILE A 76 -6.31 -9.12 -23.88
C ILE A 76 -7.43 -10.02 -23.34
N ALA A 77 -8.46 -10.31 -24.15
CA ALA A 77 -9.60 -11.12 -23.71
C ALA A 77 -9.17 -12.52 -23.24
N ASP A 78 -8.18 -13.13 -23.88
CA ASP A 78 -7.64 -14.45 -23.48
C ASP A 78 -6.91 -14.39 -22.12
N LEU A 79 -6.25 -13.26 -21.80
CA LEU A 79 -5.38 -13.14 -20.62
C LEU A 79 -6.07 -12.52 -19.40
N VAL A 80 -7.14 -11.75 -19.59
CA VAL A 80 -7.90 -11.10 -18.49
C VAL A 80 -8.36 -12.10 -17.41
N PRO A 81 -8.89 -13.30 -17.72
CA PRO A 81 -9.30 -14.24 -16.68
C PRO A 81 -8.15 -14.69 -15.76
N ALA A 82 -6.95 -14.85 -16.32
CA ALA A 82 -5.77 -15.16 -15.54
C ALA A 82 -5.33 -13.97 -14.68
N LEU A 83 -5.43 -12.75 -15.21
CA LEU A 83 -5.14 -11.52 -14.48
C LEU A 83 -6.04 -11.34 -13.27
N GLU A 84 -7.35 -11.51 -13.45
CA GLU A 84 -8.32 -11.41 -12.36
C GLU A 84 -8.05 -12.45 -11.27
N LYS A 85 -7.70 -13.69 -11.67
CA LYS A 85 -7.34 -14.74 -10.72
C LYS A 85 -6.11 -14.35 -9.90
N ILE A 86 -5.02 -13.91 -10.53
CA ILE A 86 -3.80 -13.50 -9.82
C ILE A 86 -4.07 -12.28 -8.94
N ALA A 87 -4.79 -11.29 -9.48
CA ALA A 87 -5.15 -10.08 -8.74
C ALA A 87 -5.97 -10.39 -7.48
N SER A 88 -6.91 -11.34 -7.53
CA SER A 88 -7.70 -11.73 -6.35
C SER A 88 -6.85 -12.37 -5.24
N GLN A 89 -5.85 -13.18 -5.64
CA GLN A 89 -4.90 -13.79 -4.71
C GLN A 89 -4.02 -12.72 -4.06
N ARG A 90 -3.46 -11.82 -4.87
CA ARG A 90 -2.64 -10.69 -4.40
C ARG A 90 -3.43 -9.76 -3.48
N LEU A 91 -4.67 -9.43 -3.85
CA LEU A 91 -5.55 -8.59 -3.04
C LEU A 91 -5.78 -9.19 -1.65
N THR A 92 -5.97 -10.51 -1.57
CA THR A 92 -6.14 -11.22 -0.29
C THR A 92 -4.87 -11.10 0.56
N THR A 93 -3.71 -11.34 -0.03
CA THR A 93 -2.41 -11.22 0.66
C THR A 93 -2.14 -9.79 1.13
N VAL A 94 -2.32 -8.81 0.26
CA VAL A 94 -2.10 -7.38 0.55
C VAL A 94 -3.04 -6.91 1.64
N THR A 95 -4.32 -7.30 1.60
CA THR A 95 -5.30 -6.95 2.64
C THR A 95 -4.87 -7.48 4.01
N ALA A 96 -4.43 -8.74 4.09
CA ALA A 96 -3.93 -9.32 5.33
C ALA A 96 -2.67 -8.61 5.85
N GLN A 97 -1.74 -8.24 4.95
CA GLN A 97 -0.53 -7.49 5.32
C GLN A 97 -0.85 -6.08 5.83
N LEU A 98 -1.78 -5.37 5.19
CA LEU A 98 -2.24 -4.05 5.62
C LEU A 98 -2.93 -4.11 6.98
N GLN A 99 -3.80 -5.10 7.22
CA GLN A 99 -4.43 -5.32 8.52
C GLN A 99 -3.39 -5.56 9.61
N LYS A 100 -2.45 -6.49 9.37
CA LYS A 100 -1.37 -6.79 10.32
C LYS A 100 -0.55 -5.54 10.64
N ARG A 101 -0.16 -4.78 9.62
CA ARG A 101 0.59 -3.52 9.79
C ARG A 101 -0.21 -2.50 10.60
N GLY A 102 -1.49 -2.34 10.31
CA GLY A 102 -2.37 -1.45 11.07
C GLY A 102 -2.52 -1.86 12.54
N GLU A 103 -2.54 -3.15 12.85
CA GLU A 103 -2.55 -3.65 14.22
C GLU A 103 -1.22 -3.38 14.95
N GLU A 104 -0.09 -3.65 14.29
CA GLU A 104 1.25 -3.42 14.83
C GLU A 104 1.46 -1.94 15.13
N GLU A 105 1.19 -1.06 14.16
CA GLU A 105 1.37 0.38 14.35
C GLU A 105 0.39 0.95 15.40
N ALA A 106 -0.85 0.46 15.46
CA ALA A 106 -1.81 0.86 16.50
C ALA A 106 -1.39 0.42 17.90
N ARG A 107 -0.76 -0.77 18.04
CA ARG A 107 -0.15 -1.19 19.32
C ARG A 107 1.00 -0.28 19.70
N SER A 108 1.95 -0.06 18.79
CA SER A 108 3.10 0.82 19.06
C SER A 108 2.66 2.24 19.42
N LEU A 109 1.63 2.78 18.77
CA LEU A 109 1.05 4.07 19.11
C LEU A 109 0.41 4.07 20.51
N SER A 110 -0.34 3.01 20.86
CA SER A 110 -0.94 2.88 22.19
C SER A 110 0.15 2.88 23.27
N ASP A 111 1.20 2.08 23.09
CA ASP A 111 2.32 1.99 24.03
C ASP A 111 3.01 3.35 24.20
N LEU A 112 3.22 4.08 23.10
CA LEU A 112 3.81 5.42 23.13
C LEU A 112 2.94 6.41 23.93
N LEU A 113 1.63 6.44 23.66
CA LEU A 113 0.71 7.33 24.37
C LEU A 113 0.59 6.97 25.85
N GLU A 114 0.63 5.68 26.19
CA GLU A 114 0.58 5.21 27.58
C GLU A 114 1.87 5.57 28.34
N GLN A 115 3.04 5.44 27.71
CA GLN A 115 4.31 5.92 28.27
C GLN A 115 4.29 7.44 28.49
N GLN A 116 3.75 8.22 27.54
CA GLN A 116 3.61 9.67 27.70
C GLN A 116 2.67 10.02 28.86
N ARG A 117 1.51 9.35 28.95
CA ARG A 117 0.54 9.52 30.05
C ARG A 117 1.19 9.21 31.39
N SER A 118 1.93 8.11 31.49
CA SER A 118 2.63 7.71 32.72
C SER A 118 3.69 8.74 33.15
N ARG A 119 4.50 9.24 32.21
CA ARG A 119 5.50 10.29 32.48
C ARG A 119 4.86 11.58 32.98
N ILE A 120 3.78 12.04 32.35
CA ILE A 120 3.05 13.25 32.76
C ILE A 120 2.37 13.03 34.12
N ALA A 121 1.74 11.88 34.34
CA ALA A 121 1.10 11.57 35.62
C ALA A 121 2.11 11.49 36.77
N LYS A 122 3.31 10.95 36.52
CA LYS A 122 4.41 10.94 37.49
C LYS A 122 4.90 12.36 37.78
N ALA A 123 5.18 13.16 36.75
CA ALA A 123 5.59 14.55 36.92
C ALA A 123 4.53 15.38 37.68
N ALA A 124 3.24 15.17 37.39
CA ALA A 124 2.14 15.84 38.08
C ALA A 124 1.99 15.41 39.55
N LYS A 125 2.36 14.18 39.91
CA LYS A 125 2.38 13.70 41.30
C LYS A 125 3.60 14.18 42.08
N GLU A 126 4.75 14.23 41.43
CA GLU A 126 5.99 14.78 41.99
C GLU A 126 5.94 16.31 42.12
N PHE A 127 5.07 16.95 41.35
CA PHE A 127 4.74 18.35 41.54
C PHE A 127 3.89 18.56 42.78
N ASP A 128 4.56 18.81 43.90
CA ASP A 128 3.91 19.30 45.11
C ASP A 128 3.89 20.86 45.08
N PRO A 129 2.70 21.49 44.93
CA PRO A 129 2.58 22.94 44.90
C PRO A 129 3.05 23.60 46.20
N ASN A 130 3.16 22.83 47.29
CA ASN A 130 3.56 23.27 48.62
C ASN A 130 5.01 22.89 48.99
N GLN A 131 5.76 22.18 48.14
CA GLN A 131 7.10 21.65 48.47
C GLN A 131 8.20 22.71 48.67
N LEU A 132 7.88 23.97 48.36
CA LEU A 132 8.73 25.15 48.56
C LEU A 132 7.84 26.35 48.93
N THR A 133 7.18 26.32 50.08
CA THR A 133 6.53 27.49 50.70
C THR A 133 7.56 28.47 51.28
N LEU A 134 8.54 28.87 50.47
CA LEU A 134 9.29 30.11 50.67
C LEU A 134 8.57 31.18 49.86
N ASP A 135 7.78 32.03 50.54
CA ASP A 135 7.15 33.28 50.07
C ASP A 135 7.07 33.51 48.55
N LEU A 136 6.34 32.65 47.83
CA LEU A 136 6.14 32.82 46.39
C LEU A 136 5.33 34.08 46.12
N VAL A 137 5.82 34.89 45.18
CA VAL A 137 5.17 36.11 44.71
C VAL A 137 3.85 35.73 44.01
N PRO A 138 2.79 36.55 44.02
CA PRO A 138 1.50 36.19 43.43
C PRO A 138 1.53 35.75 41.95
N GLU A 139 2.54 36.15 41.18
CA GLU A 139 2.73 35.71 39.79
C GLU A 139 3.20 34.25 39.70
N GLU A 140 4.20 33.84 40.50
CA GLU A 140 4.70 32.45 40.53
C GLU A 140 3.62 31.44 40.94
N ARG A 141 2.67 31.84 41.82
CA ARG A 141 1.51 31.01 42.17
C ARG A 141 0.58 30.78 40.99
N ARG A 142 0.34 31.82 40.18
CA ARG A 142 -0.52 31.71 38.98
C ARG A 142 0.13 30.83 37.92
N GLU A 143 1.44 30.93 37.74
CA GLU A 143 2.20 30.08 36.82
C GLU A 143 2.11 28.61 37.23
N ARG A 144 2.32 28.28 38.50
CA ARG A 144 2.20 26.91 39.02
C ARG A 144 0.78 26.33 38.88
N GLU A 145 -0.24 27.13 39.13
CA GLU A 145 -1.63 26.71 38.88
C GLU A 145 -1.93 26.51 37.41
N ALA A 146 -1.33 27.31 36.53
CA ALA A 146 -1.46 27.17 35.09
C ALA A 146 -0.79 25.88 34.59
N ASP A 147 0.40 25.55 35.11
CA ASP A 147 1.10 24.29 34.81
C ASP A 147 0.28 23.07 35.24
N ARG A 148 -0.29 23.08 36.45
CA ARG A 148 -1.18 22.02 36.92
C ARG A 148 -2.39 21.85 36.00
N ARG A 149 -3.08 22.95 35.68
CA ARG A 149 -4.25 22.93 34.77
C ARG A 149 -3.87 22.44 33.37
N HIS A 150 -2.69 22.83 32.88
CA HIS A 150 -2.16 22.38 31.60
C HIS A 150 -1.92 20.86 31.59
N TRP A 151 -1.32 20.29 32.64
CA TRP A 151 -1.11 18.84 32.74
C TRP A 151 -2.41 18.05 32.89
N GLU A 152 -3.36 18.53 33.68
CA GLU A 152 -4.70 17.93 33.79
C GLU A 152 -5.37 17.88 32.40
N GLY A 153 -5.36 19.00 31.66
CA GLY A 153 -5.88 19.06 30.29
C GLY A 153 -5.15 18.12 29.31
N ARG A 154 -3.82 18.00 29.43
CA ARG A 154 -3.03 17.05 28.62
C ARG A 154 -3.35 15.60 28.93
N LEU A 155 -3.54 15.23 30.18
CA LEU A 155 -3.92 13.87 30.58
C LEU A 155 -5.31 13.50 30.04
N THR A 156 -6.31 14.39 30.17
CA THR A 156 -7.63 14.16 29.58
C THR A 156 -7.57 14.00 28.06
N ARG A 157 -6.73 14.80 27.38
CA ARG A 157 -6.52 14.67 25.94
C ARG A 157 -5.89 13.32 25.57
N LEU A 158 -4.85 12.90 26.28
CA LEU A 158 -4.18 11.61 26.07
C LEU A 158 -5.14 10.44 26.30
N GLU A 159 -6.05 10.50 27.28
CA GLU A 159 -7.07 9.47 27.51
C GLU A 159 -8.09 9.35 26.36
N ARG A 160 -8.38 10.45 25.67
CA ARG A 160 -9.18 10.41 24.44
C ARG A 160 -8.35 9.84 23.29
N GLU A 161 -7.11 10.30 23.11
CA GLU A 161 -6.22 9.83 22.05
C GLU A 161 -5.95 8.32 22.16
N LEU A 162 -5.70 7.80 23.37
CA LEU A 162 -5.56 6.36 23.65
C LEU A 162 -6.77 5.53 23.21
N ARG A 163 -7.98 6.11 23.20
CA ARG A 163 -9.20 5.42 22.79
C ARG A 163 -9.46 5.52 21.29
N ASP A 164 -9.19 6.69 20.71
CA ASP A 164 -9.66 7.04 19.36
C ASP A 164 -8.57 6.87 18.30
N GLU A 165 -7.31 7.24 18.60
CA GLU A 165 -6.23 7.27 17.62
C GLU A 165 -5.79 5.85 17.18
N PRO A 166 -5.62 4.86 18.07
CA PRO A 166 -5.35 3.48 17.64
C PRO A 166 -6.45 2.91 16.75
N LYS A 167 -7.72 3.26 17.00
CA LYS A 167 -8.84 2.84 16.16
C LYS A 167 -8.80 3.53 14.80
N ARG A 168 -8.58 4.84 14.78
CA ARG A 168 -8.41 5.63 13.56
C ARG A 168 -7.29 5.07 12.69
N LEU A 169 -6.16 4.71 13.30
CA LEU A 169 -5.01 4.15 12.60
C LEU A 169 -5.33 2.79 11.97
N ARG A 170 -5.97 1.87 12.71
CA ARG A 170 -6.44 0.59 12.13
C ARG A 170 -7.37 0.80 10.94
N ASN A 171 -8.34 1.72 11.09
CA ASN A 171 -9.30 2.05 10.03
C ASN A 171 -8.61 2.67 8.80
N SER A 172 -7.46 3.33 8.95
CA SER A 172 -6.72 3.89 7.81
C SER A 172 -6.14 2.80 6.89
N TYR A 173 -5.84 1.62 7.43
CA TYR A 173 -5.35 0.45 6.69
C TYR A 173 -6.45 -0.44 6.13
N GLU A 174 -7.72 -0.14 6.42
CA GLU A 174 -8.86 -0.90 5.89
C GLU A 174 -8.99 -0.71 4.38
N VAL A 175 -8.98 -1.81 3.63
CA VAL A 175 -9.22 -1.80 2.19
C VAL A 175 -10.70 -1.54 1.92
N ARG A 176 -11.00 -0.44 1.24
CA ARG A 176 -12.36 0.00 0.89
C ARG A 176 -12.71 -0.26 -0.56
N ALA A 177 -11.72 -0.20 -1.44
CA ALA A 177 -11.89 -0.43 -2.88
C ALA A 177 -10.59 -0.94 -3.50
N HIS A 178 -10.71 -1.58 -4.66
CA HIS A 178 -9.58 -1.92 -5.51
C HIS A 178 -9.94 -1.67 -6.98
N ARG A 179 -8.92 -1.48 -7.81
CA ARG A 179 -9.07 -1.29 -9.25
C ARG A 179 -8.03 -2.15 -9.96
N LEU A 180 -8.50 -2.95 -10.92
CA LEU A 180 -7.65 -3.75 -11.79
C LEU A 180 -7.77 -3.23 -13.22
N GLU A 181 -6.64 -2.92 -13.85
CA GLU A 181 -6.62 -2.36 -15.21
C GLU A 181 -5.55 -3.03 -16.07
N PRO A 182 -5.88 -3.47 -17.30
CA PRO A 182 -4.87 -3.77 -18.31
C PRO A 182 -4.12 -2.48 -18.67
N VAL A 183 -2.80 -2.43 -18.43
CA VAL A 183 -1.99 -1.23 -18.69
C VAL A 183 -1.15 -1.34 -19.97
N GLY A 184 -0.92 -2.55 -20.47
CA GLY A 184 -0.19 -2.74 -21.72
C GLY A 184 0.08 -4.19 -22.07
N LEU A 185 0.44 -4.40 -23.33
CA LEU A 185 0.94 -5.65 -23.88
C LEU A 185 2.31 -5.41 -24.52
N VAL A 186 3.16 -6.43 -24.42
CA VAL A 186 4.49 -6.42 -25.02
C VAL A 186 4.64 -7.71 -25.79
N TYR A 187 5.08 -7.60 -27.04
CA TYR A 187 5.33 -8.74 -27.92
C TYR A 187 6.82 -8.81 -28.18
N LEU A 188 7.41 -9.99 -27.96
CA LEU A 188 8.79 -10.26 -28.37
C LEU A 188 8.74 -10.79 -29.80
N TRP A 189 9.26 -10.00 -30.75
CA TRP A 189 9.24 -10.31 -32.18
C TRP A 189 10.67 -10.45 -32.72
N PRO A 190 11.00 -11.51 -33.46
CA PRO A 190 12.35 -11.71 -34.00
C PRO A 190 12.68 -10.73 -35.12
N VAL A 191 13.94 -10.31 -35.22
CA VAL A 191 14.43 -9.41 -36.28
C VAL A 191 14.41 -10.08 -37.66
N SER A 192 14.55 -11.40 -37.69
CA SER A 192 14.51 -12.24 -38.89
C SER A 192 13.30 -13.16 -38.83
N GLY A 193 12.16 -12.70 -39.34
CA GLY A 193 10.90 -13.42 -39.44
C GLY A 193 10.05 -12.86 -40.56
#